data_AF-A0A963WE43-F1
#
_entry.id   AF-A0A963WE43-F1
#
_cell.length_a   1.000
_cell.length_b   1.000
_cell.length_c   1.000
_cell.angle_alpha   90.00
_cell.angle_beta   90.00
_cell.angle_gamma   90.00
#
_symmetry.space_group_name_H-M   'P 1'
#
loop_
_entity.id
_entity.type
_entity.pdbx_description
1 polymer ?
#
loop_
_entity_poly.entity_id
_entity_poly.type
_entity_poly.pdbx_seq_one_letter_code
_entity_poly.pdbx_strand_id
1 'polypeptide(L)'
;LAQDRLAGIAAEMKAEGWAWVDATPGVTHADLHAFQRAPRERREPTKREAQRIEKLQAKVQVIGEALDDALEAEDEDKADALQEEGEAVGEQLQALEDGLQDYSPTVKAAAGAIVTIDRNGQAVIHRGLMREAEAKALRTLERLRQGFGSEDAESDDEGEDGDSEGQPKTAAMSDRLAQRLSAHRTAALQIEVARHPQVALAALVHGMVQTVLQESHYGPRHDALPLGVSLKVQDRLEGMAPDWPESPAAVALRELQQVAGEALPQDSTELFAALLAKSQDELVKLLAVCVASTVDVVMPRATPHQPGAELAQAVGLDMAAWWQPTAEGYFKHVPKAVILQAVGEYAPDSINRLAKLKKADIASEAERLADGTGWMPAIFKAEGPEAVPEEAQAQDAPKDAEAMADETALALAA
;
A
#
# COMPACT_ATOMS: atom_id res chain seq x y z
N LEU A 1 14.86 17.84 37.79
CA LEU A 1 13.65 18.58 37.36
C LEU A 1 12.89 17.87 36.23
N ALA A 2 13.49 17.64 35.05
CA ALA A 2 12.82 16.94 33.95
C ALA A 2 12.54 15.45 34.27
N GLN A 3 13.54 14.72 34.77
CA GLN A 3 13.37 13.33 35.22
C GLN A 3 12.40 13.18 36.40
N ASP A 4 12.42 14.10 37.38
CA ASP A 4 11.48 14.07 38.50
C ASP A 4 10.02 14.28 38.05
N ARG A 5 9.81 15.12 37.02
CA ARG A 5 8.49 15.34 36.41
C ARG A 5 8.00 14.12 35.64
N LEU A 6 8.89 13.48 34.86
CA LEU A 6 8.58 12.24 34.14
C LEU A 6 8.31 11.08 35.11
N ALA A 7 9.06 11.00 36.21
CA ALA A 7 8.85 9.99 37.25
C ALA A 7 7.50 10.16 37.96
N GLY A 8 7.06 11.41 38.18
CA GLY A 8 5.72 11.70 38.69
C GLY A 8 4.61 11.18 37.77
N ILE A 9 4.69 11.50 36.47
CA ILE A 9 3.73 11.03 35.46
C ILE A 9 3.78 9.50 35.32
N ALA A 10 4.97 8.91 35.39
CA ALA A 10 5.13 7.46 35.33
C ALA A 10 4.49 6.75 36.55
N ALA A 11 4.52 7.37 37.73
CA ALA A 11 3.87 6.85 38.93
C ALA A 11 2.33 6.90 38.82
N GLU A 12 1.77 7.96 38.25
CA GLU A 12 0.33 8.06 37.95
C GLU A 12 -0.10 6.96 36.98
N MET A 13 0.65 6.78 35.89
CA MET A 13 0.42 5.70 34.93
C MET A 13 0.52 4.32 35.59
N LYS A 14 1.47 4.08 36.50
CA LYS A 14 1.53 2.80 37.19
C LYS A 14 0.31 2.57 38.10
N ALA A 15 -0.26 3.62 38.67
CA ALA A 15 -1.49 3.56 39.46
C ALA A 15 -2.75 3.32 38.59
N GLU A 16 -2.72 3.67 37.30
CA GLU A 16 -3.77 3.34 36.32
C GLU A 16 -3.80 1.83 35.94
N GLY A 17 -2.83 1.03 36.40
CA GLY A 17 -2.81 -0.42 36.22
C GLY A 17 -1.97 -0.95 35.06
N TRP A 18 -1.04 -0.13 34.54
CA TRP A 18 -0.12 -0.53 33.47
C TRP A 18 0.96 -1.53 33.96
N ALA A 19 1.24 -2.57 33.18
CA ALA A 19 2.16 -3.66 33.54
C ALA A 19 3.58 -3.15 33.86
N TRP A 20 4.04 -2.20 33.05
CA TRP A 20 5.30 -1.50 33.24
C TRP A 20 5.18 -0.08 32.73
N VAL A 21 5.92 0.84 33.35
CA VAL A 21 6.01 2.23 32.89
C VAL A 21 7.46 2.63 32.90
N ASP A 22 7.95 3.16 31.79
CA ASP A 22 9.31 3.65 31.66
C ASP A 22 9.33 5.17 31.43
N ALA A 23 10.24 5.86 32.12
CA ALA A 23 10.38 7.31 32.10
C ALA A 23 11.72 7.66 31.47
N THR A 24 11.73 7.86 30.15
CA THR A 24 12.96 8.07 29.39
C THR A 24 12.96 9.47 28.76
N PRO A 25 13.99 10.31 28.98
CA PRO A 25 14.02 11.69 28.47
C PRO A 25 13.96 11.84 26.94
N GLY A 26 14.34 10.81 26.19
CA GLY A 26 14.24 10.79 24.73
C GLY A 26 14.09 9.37 24.22
N VAL A 27 13.04 9.12 23.43
CA VAL A 27 12.82 7.85 22.74
C VAL A 27 12.88 8.14 21.24
N THR A 28 13.61 7.33 20.49
CA THR A 28 13.61 7.45 19.03
C THR A 28 12.39 6.73 18.46
N HIS A 29 12.04 7.05 17.20
CA HIS A 29 10.97 6.35 16.52
C HIS A 29 11.28 4.84 16.36
N ALA A 30 12.56 4.49 16.18
CA ALA A 30 13.03 3.12 16.11
C ALA A 30 12.79 2.36 17.43
N ASP A 31 13.04 3.00 18.58
CA ASP A 31 12.81 2.42 19.90
C ASP A 31 11.32 2.11 20.14
N LEU A 32 10.42 2.97 19.65
CA LEU A 32 8.97 2.74 19.75
C LEU A 32 8.47 1.63 18.81
N HIS A 33 9.13 1.44 17.66
CA HIS A 33 8.78 0.40 16.68
C HIS A 33 9.15 -1.01 17.15
N ALA A 34 10.03 -1.13 18.16
CA ALA A 34 10.34 -2.40 18.81
C ALA A 34 9.14 -2.98 19.61
N PHE A 35 8.11 -2.18 19.88
CA PHE A 35 6.93 -2.59 20.63
C PHE A 35 5.71 -2.72 19.73
N GLN A 36 4.90 -3.75 19.96
CA GLN A 36 3.58 -3.87 19.32
C GLN A 36 2.56 -2.99 20.05
N ARG A 37 1.62 -2.39 19.30
CA ARG A 37 0.53 -1.61 19.89
C ARG A 37 -0.61 -2.51 20.36
N ALA A 38 -1.06 -2.29 21.58
CA ALA A 38 -2.17 -3.01 22.16
C ALA A 38 -3.51 -2.56 21.57
N PRO A 39 -4.49 -3.46 21.43
CA PRO A 39 -5.82 -3.10 20.96
C PRO A 39 -6.50 -2.17 21.96
N ARG A 40 -7.22 -1.16 21.44
CA ARG A 40 -8.09 -0.28 22.23
C ARG A 40 -9.54 -0.75 22.05
N GLU A 41 -10.28 -0.77 23.12
CA GLU A 41 -11.70 -1.07 23.15
C GLU A 41 -12.50 0.22 23.29
N ARG A 42 -13.64 0.32 22.62
CA ARG A 42 -14.53 1.47 22.76
C ARG A 42 -15.28 1.34 24.08
N ARG A 43 -15.10 2.30 24.99
CA ARG A 43 -15.89 2.39 26.22
C ARG A 43 -17.31 2.87 25.91
N GLU A 44 -18.25 2.51 26.77
CA GLU A 44 -19.59 3.09 26.70
C GLU A 44 -19.51 4.60 26.95
N PRO A 45 -20.05 5.43 26.04
CA PRO A 45 -20.09 6.87 26.24
C PRO A 45 -20.96 7.22 27.44
N THR A 46 -20.53 8.21 28.21
CA THR A 46 -21.40 8.75 29.27
C THR A 46 -22.64 9.39 28.63
N LYS A 47 -23.73 9.56 29.40
CA LYS A 47 -24.97 10.19 28.89
C LYS A 47 -24.72 11.55 28.22
N ARG A 48 -23.78 12.35 28.73
CA ARG A 48 -23.41 13.66 28.15
C ARG A 48 -22.63 13.52 26.85
N GLU A 49 -21.73 12.55 26.76
CA GLU A 49 -20.94 12.27 25.55
C GLU A 49 -21.82 11.68 24.46
N ALA A 50 -22.71 10.74 24.80
CA ALA A 50 -23.68 10.16 23.88
C ALA A 50 -24.58 11.22 23.26
N GLN A 51 -25.15 12.12 24.08
CA GLN A 51 -25.95 13.26 23.59
C GLN A 51 -25.14 14.21 22.69
N ARG A 52 -23.85 14.39 22.98
CA ARG A 52 -22.97 15.26 22.19
C ARG A 52 -22.60 14.63 20.86
N ILE A 53 -22.35 13.32 20.84
CA ILE A 53 -22.12 12.53 19.63
C ILE A 53 -23.36 12.56 18.74
N GLU A 54 -24.53 12.27 19.30
CA GLU A 54 -25.81 12.31 18.58
C GLU A 54 -26.07 13.71 17.98
N LYS A 55 -25.82 14.77 18.76
CA LYS A 55 -25.96 16.14 18.29
C LYS A 55 -24.98 16.49 17.15
N LEU A 56 -23.74 16.01 17.22
CA LEU A 56 -22.74 16.25 16.19
C LEU A 56 -23.04 15.43 14.93
N GLN A 57 -23.47 14.18 15.07
CA GLN A 57 -23.92 13.34 13.95
C GLN A 57 -25.13 13.97 13.23
N ALA A 58 -26.12 14.46 13.99
CA ALA A 58 -27.25 15.19 13.41
C ALA A 58 -26.81 16.47 12.68
N LYS A 59 -25.80 17.18 13.19
CA LYS A 59 -25.22 18.35 12.50
C LYS A 59 -24.51 17.97 11.22
N VAL A 60 -23.73 16.89 11.21
CA VAL A 60 -23.07 16.38 9.99
C VAL A 60 -24.11 16.05 8.93
N GLN A 61 -25.20 15.40 9.31
CA GLN A 61 -26.29 15.08 8.38
C GLN A 61 -26.93 16.34 7.79
N VAL A 62 -27.28 17.32 8.63
CA VAL A 62 -27.86 18.59 8.17
C VAL A 62 -26.92 19.37 7.26
N ILE A 63 -25.61 19.38 7.57
CA ILE A 63 -24.60 20.03 6.72
C ILE A 63 -24.47 19.30 5.38
N GLY A 64 -24.48 17.97 5.38
CA GLY A 64 -24.46 17.17 4.15
C GLY A 64 -25.67 17.45 3.25
N GLU A 65 -26.88 17.47 3.81
CA GLU A 65 -28.11 17.82 3.06
C GLU A 65 -28.04 19.26 2.52
N ALA A 66 -27.53 20.21 3.31
CA ALA A 66 -27.39 21.60 2.87
C ALA A 66 -26.29 21.79 1.81
N LEU A 67 -25.25 20.96 1.83
CA LEU A 67 -24.18 20.94 0.83
C LEU A 67 -24.70 20.40 -0.50
N ASP A 68 -25.46 19.30 -0.46
CA ASP A 68 -26.13 18.75 -1.65
C ASP A 68 -27.06 19.81 -2.28
N ASP A 69 -27.87 20.49 -1.48
CA ASP A 69 -28.73 21.60 -1.94
C ASP A 69 -27.94 22.78 -2.54
N ALA A 70 -26.76 23.10 -1.99
CA ALA A 70 -25.89 24.17 -2.49
C ALA A 70 -25.21 23.81 -3.82
N LEU A 71 -24.79 22.54 -3.96
CA LEU A 71 -24.24 22.00 -5.20
C LEU A 71 -25.30 21.95 -6.31
N GLU A 72 -26.54 21.56 -5.99
CA GLU A 72 -27.66 21.60 -6.95
C GLU A 72 -28.03 23.04 -7.37
N ALA A 73 -27.81 24.01 -6.49
CA ALA A 73 -28.03 25.43 -6.77
C ALA A 73 -26.84 26.12 -7.47
N GLU A 74 -25.74 25.40 -7.74
CA GLU A 74 -24.48 25.94 -8.27
C GLU A 74 -23.94 27.12 -7.45
N ASP A 75 -24.14 27.10 -6.13
CA ASP A 75 -23.69 28.13 -5.19
C ASP A 75 -22.37 27.69 -4.53
N GLU A 76 -21.26 27.91 -5.26
CA GLU A 76 -19.90 27.50 -4.87
C GLU A 76 -19.47 28.11 -3.52
N ASP A 77 -19.70 29.41 -3.30
CA ASP A 77 -19.34 30.09 -2.05
C ASP A 77 -20.03 29.47 -0.83
N LYS A 78 -21.29 29.06 -0.99
CA LYS A 78 -22.07 28.41 0.07
C LYS A 78 -21.66 26.95 0.26
N ALA A 79 -21.35 26.24 -0.81
CA ALA A 79 -20.85 24.86 -0.75
C ALA A 79 -19.51 24.78 -0.02
N ASP A 80 -18.56 25.67 -0.34
CA ASP A 80 -17.25 25.73 0.31
C ASP A 80 -17.37 26.02 1.81
N ALA A 81 -18.21 26.98 2.19
CA ALA A 81 -18.45 27.31 3.59
C ALA A 81 -19.08 26.14 4.38
N LEU A 82 -19.99 25.39 3.77
CA LEU A 82 -20.62 24.21 4.37
C LEU A 82 -19.64 23.04 4.47
N GLN A 83 -18.73 22.88 3.51
CA GLN A 83 -17.68 21.88 3.56
C GLN A 83 -16.71 22.15 4.72
N GLU A 84 -16.25 23.40 4.89
CA GLU A 84 -15.38 23.78 6.02
C GLU A 84 -16.08 23.54 7.37
N GLU A 85 -17.36 23.91 7.49
CA GLU A 85 -18.14 23.64 8.70
C GLU A 85 -18.30 22.12 8.94
N GLY A 86 -18.53 21.35 7.87
CA GLY A 86 -18.64 19.89 7.92
C GLY A 86 -17.36 19.22 8.40
N GLU A 87 -16.21 19.64 7.88
CA GLU A 87 -14.90 19.18 8.32
C GLU A 87 -14.65 19.49 9.80
N ALA A 88 -14.92 20.73 10.23
CA ALA A 88 -14.75 21.12 11.64
C ALA A 88 -15.65 20.31 12.60
N VAL A 89 -16.88 20.01 12.20
CA VAL A 89 -17.81 19.18 13.00
C VAL A 89 -17.37 17.70 12.98
N GLY A 90 -16.88 17.20 11.84
CA GLY A 90 -16.32 15.87 11.68
C GLY A 90 -15.10 15.64 12.57
N GLU A 91 -14.19 16.60 12.65
CA GLU A 91 -13.04 16.56 13.55
C GLU A 91 -13.46 16.51 15.03
N GLN A 92 -14.47 17.27 15.42
CA GLN A 92 -15.00 17.23 16.79
C GLN A 92 -15.62 15.86 17.13
N LEU A 93 -16.31 15.25 16.17
CA LEU A 93 -16.89 13.91 16.32
C LEU A 93 -15.77 12.87 16.46
N GLN A 94 -14.77 12.90 15.57
CA GLN A 94 -13.62 12.01 15.61
C GLN A 94 -12.85 12.14 16.93
N ALA A 95 -12.61 13.37 17.42
CA ALA A 95 -11.92 13.61 18.68
C ALA A 95 -12.70 13.04 19.88
N LEU A 96 -14.04 13.09 19.85
CA LEU A 96 -14.87 12.44 20.86
C LEU A 96 -14.79 10.92 20.78
N GLU A 97 -14.83 10.34 19.57
CA GLU A 97 -14.70 8.90 19.37
C GLU A 97 -13.32 8.36 19.77
N ASP A 98 -12.25 9.09 19.47
CA ASP A 98 -10.89 8.76 19.90
C ASP A 98 -10.73 8.84 21.43
N GLY A 99 -11.50 9.73 22.08
CA GLY A 99 -11.62 9.83 23.54
C GLY A 99 -12.49 8.75 24.19
N LEU A 100 -13.26 8.00 23.39
CA LEU A 100 -13.98 6.80 23.85
C LEU A 100 -13.13 5.53 23.73
N GLN A 101 -12.04 5.54 22.97
CA GLN A 101 -11.14 4.41 22.90
C GLN A 101 -10.28 4.33 24.18
N ASP A 102 -10.41 3.26 24.96
CA ASP A 102 -9.60 2.99 26.16
C ASP A 102 -9.02 1.58 26.10
N TYR A 103 -8.05 1.28 26.96
CA TYR A 103 -7.49 -0.06 27.10
C TYR A 103 -8.25 -0.81 28.20
N SER A 104 -8.66 -2.04 27.93
CA SER A 104 -9.30 -2.87 28.94
C SER A 104 -8.34 -3.18 30.09
N PRO A 105 -8.84 -3.46 31.32
CA PRO A 105 -7.97 -3.74 32.46
C PRO A 105 -7.01 -4.91 32.22
N THR A 106 -7.43 -5.91 31.45
CA THR A 106 -6.61 -7.04 31.00
C THR A 106 -5.47 -6.61 30.08
N VAL A 107 -5.73 -5.64 29.19
CA VAL A 107 -4.72 -5.08 28.29
C VAL A 107 -3.75 -4.19 29.06
N LYS A 108 -4.24 -3.34 29.98
CA LYS A 108 -3.39 -2.52 30.85
C LYS A 108 -2.44 -3.40 31.69
N ALA A 109 -2.91 -4.54 32.18
CA ALA A 109 -2.09 -5.49 32.94
C ALA A 109 -1.02 -6.23 32.12
N ALA A 110 -1.10 -6.21 30.79
CA ALA A 110 -0.13 -6.86 29.89
C ALA A 110 0.74 -5.85 29.10
N ALA A 111 0.21 -4.66 28.81
CA ALA A 111 0.89 -3.62 28.07
C ALA A 111 1.56 -2.61 29.02
N GLY A 112 2.57 -1.92 28.52
CA GLY A 112 3.23 -0.83 29.22
C GLY A 112 3.03 0.53 28.57
N ALA A 113 3.62 1.53 29.21
CA ALA A 113 3.65 2.90 28.71
C ALA A 113 5.06 3.48 28.82
N ILE A 114 5.44 4.31 27.84
CA ILE A 114 6.67 5.10 27.88
C ILE A 114 6.30 6.57 28.01
N VAL A 115 6.85 7.25 29.01
CA VAL A 115 6.72 8.69 29.21
C VAL A 115 8.03 9.34 28.75
N THR A 116 7.95 10.20 27.74
CA THR A 116 9.09 10.88 27.13
C THR A 116 8.89 12.37 27.05
N ILE A 117 9.96 13.09 26.69
CA ILE A 117 9.90 14.52 26.36
C ILE A 117 10.04 14.65 24.85
N ASP A 118 9.14 15.40 24.22
CA ASP A 118 9.23 15.69 22.79
C ASP A 118 10.30 16.75 22.49
N ARG A 119 10.50 17.04 21.19
CA ARG A 119 11.45 18.07 20.74
C ARG A 119 11.10 19.49 21.22
N ASN A 120 9.87 19.70 21.69
CA ASN A 120 9.36 20.96 22.19
C ASN A 120 9.44 21.08 23.73
N GLY A 121 9.99 20.06 24.42
CA GLY A 121 10.10 20.05 25.88
C GLY A 121 8.82 19.65 26.61
N GLN A 122 7.80 19.14 25.91
CA GLN A 122 6.53 18.69 26.50
C GLN A 122 6.57 17.19 26.79
N ALA A 123 5.91 16.78 27.88
CA ALA A 123 5.82 15.37 28.23
C ALA A 123 4.79 14.66 27.31
N VAL A 124 5.24 13.61 26.61
CA VAL A 124 4.42 12.77 25.74
C VAL A 124 4.34 11.37 26.34
N ILE A 125 3.15 10.77 26.31
CA ILE A 125 2.89 9.45 26.87
C ILE A 125 2.50 8.50 25.74
N HIS A 126 3.35 7.52 25.48
CA HIS A 126 3.09 6.42 24.56
C HIS A 126 2.49 5.24 25.33
N ARG A 127 1.17 5.08 25.26
CA ARG A 127 0.42 4.00 25.93
C ARG A 127 0.26 2.78 25.02
N GLY A 128 0.06 1.60 25.61
CA GLY A 128 -0.28 0.39 24.86
C GLY A 128 0.91 -0.29 24.21
N LEU A 129 2.10 -0.20 24.80
CA LEU A 129 3.32 -0.81 24.26
C LEU A 129 3.48 -2.22 24.81
N MET A 130 3.42 -3.23 23.94
CA MET A 130 3.60 -4.64 24.32
C MET A 130 4.92 -5.17 23.78
N ARG A 131 5.65 -5.91 24.61
CA ARG A 131 6.77 -6.73 24.13
C ARG A 131 6.22 -7.93 23.35
N GLU A 132 7.03 -8.50 22.46
CA GLU A 132 6.59 -9.59 21.58
C GLU A 132 6.04 -10.81 22.34
N ALA A 133 6.64 -11.15 23.48
CA ALA A 133 6.17 -12.23 24.36
C ALA A 133 4.80 -11.93 25.00
N GLU A 134 4.58 -10.68 25.42
CA GLU A 134 3.33 -10.21 26.03
C GLU A 134 2.20 -10.16 24.99
N ALA A 135 2.51 -9.74 23.77
CA ALA A 135 1.57 -9.71 22.64
C ALA A 135 1.12 -11.14 22.22
N LYS A 136 2.03 -12.12 22.21
CA LYS A 136 1.70 -13.53 21.94
C LYS A 136 0.80 -14.13 23.03
N ALA A 137 1.03 -13.79 24.30
CA ALA A 137 0.22 -14.26 25.41
C ALA A 137 -1.21 -13.70 25.36
N LEU A 138 -1.37 -12.41 25.05
CA LEU A 138 -2.68 -11.78 24.94
C LEU A 138 -3.50 -12.34 23.77
N ARG A 139 -2.89 -12.57 22.59
CA ARG A 139 -3.55 -13.24 21.45
C ARG A 139 -4.03 -14.64 21.81
N THR A 140 -3.23 -15.39 22.56
CA THR A 140 -3.61 -16.74 23.03
C THR A 140 -4.79 -16.67 24.02
N LEU A 141 -4.78 -15.71 24.95
CA LEU A 141 -5.88 -15.50 25.90
C LEU A 141 -7.17 -15.03 25.21
N GLU A 142 -7.07 -14.18 24.20
CA GLU A 142 -8.22 -13.74 23.42
C GLU A 142 -8.81 -14.89 22.59
N ARG A 143 -7.95 -15.73 22.00
CA ARG A 143 -8.35 -16.99 21.33
C ARG A 143 -9.05 -17.96 22.29
N LEU A 144 -8.58 -18.04 23.54
CA LEU A 144 -9.22 -18.85 24.59
C LEU A 144 -10.58 -18.27 25.04
N ARG A 145 -10.71 -16.93 25.08
CA ARG A 145 -11.93 -16.24 25.52
C ARG A 145 -13.02 -16.22 24.44
N GLN A 146 -12.65 -16.26 23.17
CA GLN A 146 -13.58 -16.37 22.04
C GLN A 146 -14.17 -17.79 21.87
N GLY A 147 -13.80 -18.73 22.75
CA GLY A 147 -14.23 -20.13 22.70
C GLY A 147 -13.47 -20.90 21.62
N PHE A 148 -13.06 -22.13 21.94
CA PHE A 148 -12.43 -23.05 20.99
C PHE A 148 -13.39 -23.29 19.81
N GLY A 149 -13.13 -22.57 18.72
CA GLY A 149 -13.75 -22.75 17.41
C GLY A 149 -12.68 -22.65 16.33
N SER A 150 -11.55 -23.33 16.53
CA SER A 150 -10.60 -23.78 15.49
C SER A 150 -9.37 -24.34 16.18
N GLU A 151 -9.28 -25.67 16.19
CA GLU A 151 -8.01 -26.37 16.34
C GLU A 151 -7.16 -26.02 15.11
N ASP A 152 -5.99 -25.44 15.33
CA ASP A 152 -4.94 -25.45 14.34
C ASP A 152 -4.17 -26.77 14.44
N ALA A 153 -4.03 -27.40 13.28
CA ALA A 153 -3.11 -28.47 12.90
C ALA A 153 -3.55 -29.92 13.17
N GLU A 154 -4.35 -30.45 12.25
CA GLU A 154 -3.86 -31.54 11.41
C GLU A 154 -4.45 -31.41 10.01
N SER A 155 -3.56 -31.53 9.02
CA SER A 155 -3.90 -31.64 7.62
C SER A 155 -4.64 -32.97 7.42
N ASP A 156 -5.96 -32.94 7.29
CA ASP A 156 -6.65 -33.93 6.47
C ASP A 156 -7.81 -33.31 5.69
N ASP A 157 -7.68 -33.46 4.39
CA ASP A 157 -8.58 -33.07 3.32
C ASP A 157 -9.61 -34.19 3.16
N GLU A 158 -10.74 -34.09 3.87
CA GLU A 158 -11.96 -34.82 3.52
C GLU A 158 -13.15 -33.86 3.56
N GLY A 159 -13.78 -33.71 2.40
CA GLY A 159 -14.77 -32.70 2.13
C GLY A 159 -16.16 -33.00 2.71
N GLU A 160 -16.97 -31.97 2.72
CA GLU A 160 -18.41 -32.11 2.65
C GLU A 160 -18.97 -31.04 1.72
N ASP A 161 -19.43 -31.51 0.56
CA ASP A 161 -20.31 -30.80 -0.34
C ASP A 161 -21.61 -30.46 0.41
N GLY A 162 -21.89 -29.17 0.53
CA GLY A 162 -23.18 -28.63 0.94
C GLY A 162 -23.74 -27.77 -0.17
N ASP A 163 -24.51 -28.41 -1.05
CA ASP A 163 -25.28 -27.79 -2.12
C ASP A 163 -26.14 -26.63 -1.58
N SER A 164 -25.92 -25.44 -2.10
CA SER A 164 -26.91 -24.36 -2.08
C SER A 164 -26.78 -23.57 -3.37
N GLU A 165 -27.73 -23.85 -4.26
CA GLU A 165 -27.99 -23.10 -5.47
C GLU A 165 -28.21 -21.61 -5.15
N GLY A 166 -27.19 -20.83 -5.45
CA GLY A 166 -27.22 -19.37 -5.53
C GLY A 166 -26.12 -18.96 -6.49
N GLN A 167 -26.47 -18.25 -7.55
CA GLN A 167 -25.61 -17.85 -8.67
C GLN A 167 -24.19 -17.40 -8.24
N PRO A 168 -23.16 -17.75 -9.01
CA PRO A 168 -21.76 -17.60 -8.60
C PRO A 168 -21.42 -16.11 -8.44
N LYS A 169 -21.17 -15.69 -7.20
CA LYS A 169 -20.39 -14.48 -6.94
C LYS A 169 -18.98 -14.77 -7.49
N THR A 170 -18.63 -14.13 -8.59
CA THR A 170 -17.27 -14.12 -9.15
C THR A 170 -16.26 -13.97 -8.02
N ALA A 171 -15.37 -14.96 -7.89
CA ALA A 171 -14.48 -15.15 -6.76
C ALA A 171 -13.62 -13.89 -6.49
N ALA A 172 -13.99 -13.12 -5.46
CA ALA A 172 -13.15 -12.05 -4.96
C ALA A 172 -11.89 -12.68 -4.33
N MET A 173 -10.73 -12.34 -4.88
CA MET A 173 -9.41 -12.67 -4.36
C MET A 173 -9.29 -12.27 -2.87
N SER A 174 -8.62 -13.09 -2.05
CA SER A 174 -8.44 -12.76 -0.63
C SER A 174 -7.57 -11.50 -0.43
N ASP A 175 -7.87 -10.71 0.61
CA ASP A 175 -7.09 -9.50 0.93
C ASP A 175 -5.60 -9.78 1.14
N ARG A 176 -5.27 -10.95 1.73
CA ARG A 176 -3.88 -11.36 1.95
C ARG A 176 -3.16 -11.67 0.64
N LEU A 177 -3.86 -12.28 -0.33
CA LEU A 177 -3.30 -12.51 -1.66
C LEU A 177 -3.17 -11.19 -2.42
N ALA A 178 -4.13 -10.27 -2.29
CA ALA A 178 -4.04 -8.94 -2.88
C ALA A 178 -2.83 -8.15 -2.36
N GLN A 179 -2.60 -8.14 -1.04
CA GLN A 179 -1.42 -7.52 -0.42
C GLN A 179 -0.13 -8.13 -0.96
N ARG A 180 0.00 -9.46 -0.95
CA ARG A 180 1.19 -10.18 -1.44
C ARG A 180 1.48 -9.91 -2.92
N LEU A 181 0.47 -9.92 -3.78
CA LEU A 181 0.64 -9.63 -5.22
C LEU A 181 0.95 -8.16 -5.45
N SER A 182 0.31 -7.24 -4.71
CA SER A 182 0.63 -5.81 -4.79
C SER A 182 2.05 -5.49 -4.30
N ALA A 183 2.59 -6.24 -3.34
CA ALA A 183 3.99 -6.10 -2.93
C ALA A 183 4.96 -6.45 -4.08
N HIS A 184 4.68 -7.52 -4.82
CA HIS A 184 5.45 -7.90 -6.03
C HIS A 184 5.26 -6.93 -7.20
N ARG A 185 4.13 -6.22 -7.28
CA ARG A 185 3.95 -5.11 -8.22
C ARG A 185 4.78 -3.90 -7.83
N THR A 186 4.73 -3.50 -6.56
CA THR A 186 5.50 -2.36 -6.02
C THR A 186 6.97 -2.56 -6.33
N ALA A 187 7.53 -3.67 -5.88
CA ALA A 187 8.79 -4.25 -6.29
C ALA A 187 9.21 -4.05 -7.76
N ALA A 188 8.41 -4.55 -8.70
CA ALA A 188 8.68 -4.44 -10.13
C ALA A 188 8.64 -2.97 -10.59
N LEU A 189 7.72 -2.19 -10.03
CA LEU A 189 7.63 -0.75 -10.30
C LEU A 189 8.86 0.01 -9.77
N GLN A 190 9.42 -0.37 -8.61
CA GLN A 190 10.61 0.26 -8.05
C GLN A 190 11.80 0.10 -9.00
N ILE A 191 12.07 -1.12 -9.49
CA ILE A 191 13.19 -1.33 -10.42
C ILE A 191 12.96 -0.64 -11.77
N GLU A 192 11.72 -0.63 -12.29
CA GLU A 192 11.43 0.08 -13.54
C GLU A 192 11.58 1.60 -13.40
N VAL A 193 11.15 2.18 -12.28
CA VAL A 193 11.38 3.59 -11.97
C VAL A 193 12.87 3.91 -11.86
N ALA A 194 13.65 3.03 -11.25
CA ALA A 194 15.11 3.19 -11.17
C ALA A 194 15.79 3.18 -12.55
N ARG A 195 15.22 2.42 -13.51
CA ARG A 195 15.68 2.33 -14.91
C ARG A 195 15.20 3.48 -15.79
N HIS A 196 14.23 4.29 -15.34
CA HIS A 196 13.65 5.41 -16.08
C HIS A 196 13.85 6.76 -15.35
N PRO A 197 15.06 7.37 -15.40
CA PRO A 197 15.38 8.53 -14.59
C PRO A 197 14.52 9.78 -14.83
N GLN A 198 14.06 9.98 -16.07
CA GLN A 198 13.15 11.09 -16.41
C GLN A 198 11.77 10.91 -15.77
N VAL A 199 11.25 9.68 -15.71
CA VAL A 199 9.96 9.40 -15.07
C VAL A 199 10.06 9.59 -13.56
N ALA A 200 11.16 9.14 -12.95
CA ALA A 200 11.43 9.37 -11.53
C ALA A 200 11.51 10.86 -11.17
N LEU A 201 12.21 11.65 -12.00
CA LEU A 201 12.28 13.10 -11.85
C LEU A 201 10.90 13.75 -11.96
N ALA A 202 10.13 13.39 -13.00
CA ALA A 202 8.79 13.91 -13.20
C ALA A 202 7.85 13.57 -12.02
N ALA A 203 7.91 12.34 -11.50
CA ALA A 203 7.11 11.92 -10.35
C ALA A 203 7.42 12.72 -9.08
N LEU A 204 8.70 13.01 -8.82
CA LEU A 204 9.10 13.82 -7.68
C LEU A 204 8.68 15.29 -7.86
N VAL A 205 8.94 15.87 -9.04
CA VAL A 205 8.55 17.25 -9.36
C VAL A 205 7.04 17.42 -9.30
N HIS A 206 6.27 16.44 -9.78
CA HIS A 206 4.82 16.42 -9.68
C HIS A 206 4.36 16.58 -8.23
N GLY A 207 4.95 15.81 -7.31
CA GLY A 207 4.65 15.94 -5.88
C GLY A 207 5.03 17.30 -5.28
N MET A 208 6.18 17.85 -5.68
CA MET A 208 6.61 19.18 -5.24
C MET A 208 5.70 20.30 -5.78
N VAL A 209 5.30 20.22 -7.05
CA VAL A 209 4.37 21.17 -7.68
C VAL A 209 3.02 21.14 -6.97
N GLN A 210 2.48 19.96 -6.68
CA GLN A 210 1.24 19.81 -5.93
C GLN A 210 1.34 20.35 -4.50
N THR A 211 2.49 20.23 -3.86
CA THR A 211 2.66 20.68 -2.47
C THR A 211 2.92 22.19 -2.36
N VAL A 212 3.66 22.77 -3.33
CA VAL A 212 4.19 24.15 -3.22
C VAL A 212 3.45 25.14 -4.12
N LEU A 213 2.98 24.69 -5.29
CA LEU A 213 2.41 25.57 -6.33
C LEU A 213 0.92 25.40 -6.52
N GLN A 214 0.33 24.32 -6.01
CA GLN A 214 -1.11 24.10 -6.01
C GLN A 214 -1.56 24.17 -4.54
N GLU A 215 -2.23 25.25 -4.16
CA GLU A 215 -2.81 25.37 -2.81
C GLU A 215 -3.71 24.15 -2.57
N SER A 216 -3.46 23.45 -1.46
CA SER A 216 -3.98 22.12 -1.13
C SER A 216 -5.49 21.98 -1.34
N HIS A 217 -5.89 21.39 -2.47
CA HIS A 217 -7.22 20.79 -2.67
C HIS A 217 -7.28 19.36 -2.10
N TYR A 218 -6.18 18.88 -1.52
CA TYR A 218 -6.10 17.59 -0.86
C TYR A 218 -5.74 17.83 0.61
N GLY A 219 -6.71 17.52 1.49
CA GLY A 219 -6.60 17.72 2.93
C GLY A 219 -5.42 16.96 3.60
N PRO A 220 -5.23 17.12 4.92
CA PRO A 220 -4.01 16.74 5.64
C PRO A 220 -3.72 15.25 5.75
N ARG A 221 -4.47 14.39 5.07
CA ARG A 221 -4.28 12.94 5.05
C ARG A 221 -4.00 12.51 3.62
N HIS A 222 -2.73 12.34 3.28
CA HIS A 222 -2.22 11.14 2.64
C HIS A 222 -0.69 11.24 2.63
N ASP A 223 -0.04 10.36 3.42
CA ASP A 223 1.42 10.15 3.45
C ASP A 223 2.01 9.64 2.09
N ALA A 224 1.21 9.68 1.02
CA ALA A 224 1.53 9.20 -0.31
C ALA A 224 1.22 10.32 -1.31
N LEU A 225 2.24 10.71 -2.10
CA LEU A 225 1.99 11.44 -3.34
C LEU A 225 1.03 10.61 -4.21
N PRO A 226 0.19 11.22 -5.07
CA PRO A 226 -0.79 10.48 -5.90
C PRO A 226 -0.16 9.41 -6.80
N LEU A 227 1.16 9.47 -7.02
CA LEU A 227 1.94 8.46 -7.74
C LEU A 227 2.52 7.35 -6.84
N GLY A 228 2.10 7.25 -5.58
CA GLY A 228 2.61 6.28 -4.61
C GLY A 228 4.04 6.55 -4.12
N VAL A 229 4.60 7.73 -4.40
CA VAL A 229 5.96 8.10 -3.97
C VAL A 229 5.90 8.73 -2.58
N SER A 230 6.62 8.17 -1.61
CA SER A 230 6.72 8.72 -0.25
C SER A 230 8.17 8.75 0.21
N LEU A 231 8.72 9.91 0.57
CA LEU A 231 10.13 10.10 0.97
C LEU A 231 10.58 9.31 2.23
N LYS A 232 9.75 8.39 2.73
CA LYS A 232 10.09 7.40 3.76
C LYS A 232 10.45 6.09 3.05
N VAL A 233 11.65 5.55 3.31
CA VAL A 233 12.02 4.21 2.83
C VAL A 233 11.03 3.19 3.39
N GLN A 234 10.41 2.39 2.51
CA GLN A 234 9.37 1.43 2.89
C GLN A 234 9.95 0.03 3.04
N ASP A 235 10.31 -0.36 4.27
CA ASP A 235 10.76 -1.72 4.62
C ASP A 235 9.60 -2.72 4.85
N ARG A 236 8.36 -2.34 4.50
CA ARG A 236 7.17 -3.14 4.86
C ARG A 236 6.89 -4.33 3.93
N LEU A 237 7.58 -4.41 2.80
CA LEU A 237 7.32 -5.44 1.78
C LEU A 237 7.62 -6.85 2.30
N GLU A 238 8.68 -7.04 3.10
CA GLU A 238 9.05 -8.35 3.68
C GLU A 238 7.97 -8.93 4.61
N GLY A 239 7.24 -8.06 5.32
CA GLY A 239 6.14 -8.47 6.19
C GLY A 239 4.91 -8.96 5.43
N MET A 240 4.76 -8.58 4.15
CA MET A 240 3.59 -8.92 3.32
C MET A 240 3.89 -10.04 2.32
N ALA A 241 5.12 -10.12 1.82
CA ALA A 241 5.62 -11.17 0.95
C ALA A 241 6.99 -11.65 1.48
N PRO A 242 7.07 -12.74 2.25
CA PRO A 242 8.34 -13.22 2.78
C PRO A 242 9.37 -13.64 1.73
N ASP A 243 8.91 -13.99 0.53
CA ASP A 243 9.68 -14.38 -0.65
C ASP A 243 10.10 -13.20 -1.54
N TRP A 244 9.59 -11.99 -1.26
CA TRP A 244 9.95 -10.78 -2.00
C TRP A 244 11.47 -10.53 -2.10
N PRO A 245 12.28 -10.67 -1.02
CA PRO A 245 13.70 -10.36 -1.07
C PRO A 245 14.52 -11.17 -2.08
N GLU A 246 14.00 -12.35 -2.46
CA GLU A 246 14.60 -13.28 -3.43
C GLU A 246 14.03 -13.09 -4.85
N SER A 247 13.01 -12.25 -5.01
CA SER A 247 12.42 -11.97 -6.32
C SER A 247 13.42 -11.30 -7.27
N PRO A 248 13.32 -11.53 -8.59
CA PRO A 248 14.21 -10.89 -9.58
C PRO A 248 14.21 -9.36 -9.49
N ALA A 249 13.06 -8.76 -9.20
CA ALA A 249 12.93 -7.31 -9.04
C ALA A 249 13.67 -6.78 -7.80
N ALA A 250 13.55 -7.46 -6.65
CA ALA A 250 14.27 -7.07 -5.42
C ALA A 250 15.78 -7.16 -5.61
N VAL A 251 16.26 -8.25 -6.21
CA VAL A 251 17.68 -8.50 -6.44
C VAL A 251 18.25 -7.45 -7.39
N ALA A 252 17.58 -7.19 -8.52
CA ALA A 252 18.02 -6.19 -9.49
C ALA A 252 18.05 -4.77 -8.89
N LEU A 253 17.08 -4.41 -8.06
CA LEU A 253 17.06 -3.11 -7.37
C LEU A 253 18.21 -2.99 -6.36
N ARG A 254 18.46 -4.04 -5.58
CA ARG A 254 19.55 -4.08 -4.60
C ARG A 254 20.93 -3.94 -5.26
N GLU A 255 21.14 -4.65 -6.38
CA GLU A 255 22.36 -4.52 -7.18
C GLU A 255 22.55 -3.08 -7.68
N LEU A 256 21.49 -2.47 -8.20
CA LEU A 256 21.53 -1.09 -8.68
C LEU A 256 21.81 -0.08 -7.55
N GLN A 257 21.21 -0.27 -6.37
CA GLN A 257 21.47 0.53 -5.18
C GLN A 257 22.92 0.38 -4.70
N GLN A 258 23.46 -0.83 -4.71
CA GLN A 258 24.85 -1.09 -4.32
C GLN A 258 25.82 -0.36 -5.26
N VAL A 259 25.64 -0.51 -6.58
CA VAL A 259 26.47 0.17 -7.59
C VAL A 259 26.37 1.70 -7.46
N ALA A 260 25.17 2.23 -7.22
CA ALA A 260 24.97 3.66 -7.00
C ALA A 260 25.63 4.16 -5.70
N GLY A 261 25.64 3.33 -4.65
CA GLY A 261 26.23 3.63 -3.35
C GLY A 261 27.76 3.59 -3.32
N GLU A 262 28.40 2.72 -4.10
CA GLU A 262 29.87 2.61 -4.17
C GLU A 262 30.56 3.92 -4.59
N ALA A 263 29.88 4.75 -5.37
CA ALA A 263 30.39 6.01 -5.89
C ALA A 263 30.18 7.21 -4.92
N LEU A 264 29.64 6.98 -3.72
CA LEU A 264 29.25 8.04 -2.78
C LEU A 264 30.07 8.00 -1.48
N PRO A 265 30.52 9.17 -0.97
CA PRO A 265 31.14 9.27 0.35
C PRO A 265 30.17 8.88 1.48
N GLN A 266 30.68 8.29 2.56
CA GLN A 266 29.88 7.98 3.75
C GLN A 266 29.71 9.19 4.70
N ASP A 267 30.57 10.20 4.60
CA ASP A 267 30.44 11.44 5.39
C ASP A 267 29.38 12.36 4.78
N SER A 268 28.37 12.73 5.58
CA SER A 268 27.29 13.64 5.19
C SER A 268 27.76 15.01 4.67
N THR A 269 28.90 15.52 5.16
CA THR A 269 29.44 16.82 4.76
C THR A 269 30.17 16.76 3.42
N GLU A 270 30.84 15.64 3.14
CA GLU A 270 31.50 15.37 1.86
C GLU A 270 30.50 14.94 0.78
N LEU A 271 29.40 14.29 1.17
CA LEU A 271 28.34 13.83 0.27
C LEU A 271 27.73 14.98 -0.53
N PHE A 272 27.36 16.08 0.12
CA PHE A 272 26.74 17.21 -0.60
C PHE A 272 27.69 17.85 -1.60
N ALA A 273 28.97 18.01 -1.24
CA ALA A 273 29.99 18.52 -2.15
C ALA A 273 30.23 17.57 -3.34
N ALA A 274 30.25 16.25 -3.09
CA ALA A 274 30.37 15.24 -4.14
C ALA A 274 29.16 15.22 -5.08
N LEU A 275 27.94 15.44 -4.57
CA LEU A 275 26.74 15.57 -5.38
C LEU A 275 26.77 16.84 -6.24
N LEU A 276 27.20 17.98 -5.69
CA LEU A 276 27.32 19.24 -6.45
C LEU A 276 28.34 19.16 -7.59
N ALA A 277 29.37 18.31 -7.46
CA ALA A 277 30.39 18.11 -8.49
C ALA A 277 29.95 17.17 -9.63
N LYS A 278 28.84 16.43 -9.46
CA LYS A 278 28.32 15.51 -10.48
C LYS A 278 27.59 16.27 -11.59
N SER A 279 27.59 15.66 -12.77
CA SER A 279 26.76 16.14 -13.87
C SER A 279 25.27 15.97 -13.57
N GLN A 280 24.42 16.74 -14.24
CA GLN A 280 22.97 16.62 -14.08
C GLN A 280 22.46 15.22 -14.44
N ASP A 281 23.04 14.57 -15.46
CA ASP A 281 22.67 13.21 -15.87
C ASP A 281 22.94 12.19 -14.77
N GLU A 282 24.10 12.28 -14.11
CA GLU A 282 24.46 11.40 -12.98
C GLU A 282 23.57 11.66 -11.76
N LEU A 283 23.25 12.92 -11.48
CA LEU A 283 22.34 13.28 -10.38
C LEU A 283 20.93 12.75 -10.61
N VAL A 284 20.43 12.84 -11.84
CA VAL A 284 19.09 12.34 -12.18
C VAL A 284 19.04 10.80 -12.13
N LYS A 285 20.11 10.11 -12.53
CA LYS A 285 20.24 8.65 -12.35
C LYS A 285 20.25 8.25 -10.88
N LEU A 286 21.00 8.95 -10.04
CA LEU A 286 21.02 8.69 -8.60
C LEU A 286 19.67 9.00 -7.96
N LEU A 287 19.03 10.09 -8.38
CA LEU A 287 17.68 10.45 -7.95
C LEU A 287 16.68 9.35 -8.31
N ALA A 288 16.79 8.74 -9.48
CA ALA A 288 15.94 7.61 -9.89
C ALA A 288 16.05 6.43 -8.93
N VAL A 289 17.26 6.06 -8.54
CA VAL A 289 17.50 4.98 -7.56
C VAL A 289 16.93 5.32 -6.18
N CYS A 290 17.07 6.57 -5.74
CA CYS A 290 16.51 7.02 -4.46
C CYS A 290 14.97 7.07 -4.50
N VAL A 291 14.38 7.53 -5.59
CA VAL A 291 12.92 7.61 -5.79
C VAL A 291 12.32 6.21 -5.97
N ALA A 292 13.04 5.26 -6.57
CA ALA A 292 12.58 3.89 -6.64
C ALA A 292 12.27 3.31 -5.25
N SER A 293 13.14 3.50 -4.27
CA SER A 293 12.95 3.00 -2.89
C SER A 293 11.79 3.65 -2.12
N THR A 294 11.22 4.73 -2.66
CA THR A 294 10.12 5.48 -2.05
C THR A 294 8.77 5.16 -2.68
N VAL A 295 8.73 4.41 -3.78
CA VAL A 295 7.49 3.97 -4.43
C VAL A 295 6.82 2.87 -3.60
N ASP A 296 5.56 3.09 -3.24
CA ASP A 296 4.66 2.15 -2.57
C ASP A 296 3.27 2.19 -3.20
N VAL A 297 2.91 1.11 -3.89
CA VAL A 297 1.60 0.88 -4.50
C VAL A 297 0.92 -0.36 -3.92
N VAL A 298 1.27 -0.73 -2.68
CA VAL A 298 0.67 -1.86 -1.99
C VAL A 298 -0.81 -1.59 -1.70
N MET A 299 -1.65 -2.57 -2.03
CA MET A 299 -3.09 -2.50 -1.78
C MET A 299 -3.41 -3.16 -0.44
N PRO A 300 -3.99 -2.43 0.54
CA PRO A 300 -4.35 -3.00 1.83
C PRO A 300 -5.54 -3.98 1.74
N ARG A 301 -6.34 -3.91 0.67
CA ARG A 301 -7.51 -4.77 0.40
C ARG A 301 -7.65 -5.04 -1.10
N ALA A 302 -8.41 -6.06 -1.48
CA ALA A 302 -8.73 -6.31 -2.88
C ALA A 302 -9.65 -5.18 -3.43
N THR A 303 -9.10 -4.28 -4.22
CA THR A 303 -9.83 -3.17 -4.87
C THR A 303 -9.68 -3.22 -6.39
N PRO A 304 -10.68 -2.77 -7.17
CA PRO A 304 -10.59 -2.71 -8.62
C PRO A 304 -9.59 -1.64 -9.09
N HIS A 305 -9.49 -0.52 -8.37
CA HIS A 305 -8.53 0.53 -8.70
C HIS A 305 -7.14 0.18 -8.18
N GLN A 306 -6.15 0.18 -9.08
CA GLN A 306 -4.76 -0.10 -8.76
C GLN A 306 -4.00 1.22 -8.56
N PRO A 307 -3.47 1.50 -7.35
CA PRO A 307 -2.69 2.71 -7.12
C PRO A 307 -1.44 2.73 -8.01
N GLY A 308 -1.04 3.93 -8.45
CA GLY A 308 0.13 4.15 -9.30
C GLY A 308 0.00 3.58 -10.72
N ALA A 309 -1.22 3.50 -11.24
CA ALA A 309 -1.47 3.09 -12.63
C ALA A 309 -0.78 4.02 -13.63
N GLU A 310 -0.79 5.34 -13.38
CA GLU A 310 -0.13 6.35 -14.20
C GLU A 310 1.39 6.17 -14.21
N LEU A 311 1.97 5.84 -13.04
CA LEU A 311 3.40 5.58 -12.92
C LEU A 311 3.79 4.26 -13.63
N ALA A 312 2.99 3.21 -13.46
CA ALA A 312 3.18 1.94 -14.15
C ALA A 312 3.08 2.09 -15.68
N GLN A 313 2.15 2.91 -16.17
CA GLN A 313 2.03 3.23 -17.59
C GLN A 313 3.23 4.03 -18.08
N ALA A 314 3.70 5.03 -17.32
CA ALA A 314 4.82 5.88 -17.70
C ALA A 314 6.15 5.12 -17.82
N VAL A 315 6.37 4.09 -17.00
CA VAL A 315 7.56 3.22 -17.10
C VAL A 315 7.36 2.01 -18.00
N GLY A 316 6.16 1.82 -18.56
CA GLY A 316 5.84 0.64 -19.37
C GLY A 316 5.98 -0.68 -18.62
N LEU A 317 5.51 -0.74 -17.37
CA LEU A 317 5.68 -1.90 -16.50
C LEU A 317 5.09 -3.18 -17.13
N ASP A 318 5.97 -4.12 -17.47
CA ASP A 318 5.60 -5.49 -17.82
C ASP A 318 5.84 -6.42 -16.62
N MET A 319 4.75 -6.82 -15.96
CA MET A 319 4.84 -7.74 -14.81
C MET A 319 5.37 -9.13 -15.20
N ALA A 320 5.22 -9.58 -16.44
CA ALA A 320 5.68 -10.89 -16.87
C ALA A 320 7.22 -10.99 -16.91
N ALA A 321 7.92 -9.85 -17.00
CA ALA A 321 9.37 -9.79 -16.89
C ALA A 321 9.89 -9.99 -15.46
N TRP A 322 9.05 -9.71 -14.45
CA TRP A 322 9.47 -9.60 -13.04
C TRP A 322 8.85 -10.66 -12.14
N TRP A 323 7.74 -11.26 -12.54
CA TRP A 323 7.00 -12.21 -11.73
C TRP A 323 6.37 -13.31 -12.58
N GLN A 324 6.31 -14.51 -12.01
CA GLN A 324 5.59 -15.64 -12.59
C GLN A 324 4.79 -16.36 -11.50
N PRO A 325 3.61 -16.92 -11.85
CA PRO A 325 2.78 -17.60 -10.88
C PRO A 325 3.36 -18.95 -10.48
N THR A 326 3.73 -19.07 -9.22
CA THR A 326 4.20 -20.33 -8.62
C THR A 326 3.12 -20.99 -7.77
N ALA A 327 3.29 -22.27 -7.44
CA ALA A 327 2.38 -22.99 -6.57
C ALA A 327 2.25 -22.30 -5.22
N GLU A 328 3.37 -21.85 -4.64
CA GLU A 328 3.42 -21.15 -3.35
C GLU A 328 3.09 -19.66 -3.47
N GLY A 329 3.36 -19.04 -4.61
CA GLY A 329 3.11 -17.63 -4.87
C GLY A 329 1.65 -17.30 -5.08
N TYR A 330 0.91 -18.18 -5.76
CA TYR A 330 -0.44 -17.89 -6.26
C TYR A 330 -1.40 -19.08 -6.18
N PHE A 331 -1.06 -20.23 -6.77
CA PHE A 331 -2.05 -21.30 -6.99
C PHE A 331 -2.55 -21.97 -5.69
N LYS A 332 -1.72 -22.10 -4.65
CA LYS A 332 -2.18 -22.59 -3.32
C LYS A 332 -3.17 -21.63 -2.65
N HIS A 333 -3.12 -20.33 -2.99
CA HIS A 333 -3.91 -19.27 -2.35
C HIS A 333 -5.25 -18.98 -3.03
N VAL A 334 -5.53 -19.56 -4.20
CA VAL A 334 -6.81 -19.40 -4.90
C VAL A 334 -7.67 -20.67 -4.85
N PRO A 335 -9.00 -20.57 -4.99
CA PRO A 335 -9.88 -21.74 -5.06
C PRO A 335 -9.55 -22.65 -6.25
N LYS A 336 -9.81 -23.97 -6.13
CA LYS A 336 -9.55 -24.96 -7.19
C LYS A 336 -10.18 -24.56 -8.54
N ALA A 337 -11.39 -23.99 -8.52
CA ALA A 337 -12.07 -23.51 -9.72
C ALA A 337 -11.28 -22.40 -10.46
N VAL A 338 -10.67 -21.47 -9.70
CA VAL A 338 -9.86 -20.38 -10.25
C VAL A 338 -8.55 -20.92 -10.85
N ILE A 339 -7.94 -21.94 -10.23
CA ILE A 339 -6.75 -22.59 -10.80
C ILE A 339 -7.08 -23.24 -12.14
N LEU A 340 -8.19 -23.98 -12.23
CA LEU A 340 -8.60 -24.63 -13.48
C LEU A 340 -8.98 -23.63 -14.57
N GLN A 341 -9.62 -22.51 -14.19
CA GLN A 341 -9.88 -21.40 -15.10
C GLN A 341 -8.58 -20.81 -15.65
N ALA A 342 -7.62 -20.50 -14.75
CA ALA A 342 -6.31 -19.99 -15.14
C ALA A 342 -5.59 -20.95 -16.09
N VAL A 343 -5.50 -22.24 -15.73
CA VAL A 343 -4.88 -23.27 -16.59
C VAL A 343 -5.59 -23.37 -17.94
N GLY A 344 -6.90 -23.14 -18.01
CA GLY A 344 -7.62 -23.14 -19.27
C GLY A 344 -7.23 -22.00 -20.22
N GLU A 345 -6.68 -20.89 -19.72
CA GLU A 345 -6.22 -19.78 -20.56
C GLU A 345 -4.91 -20.13 -21.31
N TYR A 346 -4.01 -20.90 -20.70
CA TYR A 346 -2.67 -21.18 -21.27
C TYR A 346 -2.39 -22.65 -21.60
N ALA A 347 -3.13 -23.60 -21.03
CA ALA A 347 -2.95 -25.04 -21.24
C ALA A 347 -4.31 -25.80 -21.21
N PRO A 348 -5.21 -25.55 -22.18
CA PRO A 348 -6.59 -26.08 -22.17
C PRO A 348 -6.66 -27.61 -22.22
N ASP A 349 -5.70 -28.27 -22.87
CA ASP A 349 -5.66 -29.73 -22.99
C ASP A 349 -5.43 -30.45 -21.65
N SER A 350 -4.84 -29.75 -20.68
CA SER A 350 -4.50 -30.29 -19.36
C SER A 350 -5.65 -30.23 -18.35
N ILE A 351 -6.70 -29.42 -18.60
CA ILE A 351 -7.79 -29.17 -17.63
C ILE A 351 -8.48 -30.46 -17.20
N ASN A 352 -8.86 -31.33 -18.15
CA ASN A 352 -9.62 -32.55 -17.86
C ASN A 352 -8.84 -33.54 -16.98
N ARG A 353 -7.51 -33.56 -17.12
CA ARG A 353 -6.61 -34.36 -16.27
C ARG A 353 -6.48 -33.73 -14.88
N LEU A 354 -6.29 -32.42 -14.83
CA LEU A 354 -6.08 -31.66 -13.60
C LEU A 354 -7.32 -31.59 -12.71
N ALA A 355 -8.52 -31.50 -13.30
CA ALA A 355 -9.77 -31.40 -12.54
C ALA A 355 -9.98 -32.56 -11.54
N LYS A 356 -9.40 -33.73 -11.83
CA LYS A 356 -9.50 -34.95 -11.02
C LYS A 356 -8.48 -35.03 -9.88
N LEU A 357 -7.48 -34.14 -9.85
CA LEU A 357 -6.43 -34.15 -8.85
C LEU A 357 -6.81 -33.34 -7.60
N LYS A 358 -6.03 -33.55 -6.53
CA LYS A 358 -6.11 -32.74 -5.31
C LYS A 358 -5.52 -31.34 -5.58
N LYS A 359 -5.99 -30.33 -4.84
CA LYS A 359 -5.62 -28.92 -5.07
C LYS A 359 -4.10 -28.69 -5.06
N ALA A 360 -3.37 -29.37 -4.17
CA ALA A 360 -1.91 -29.26 -4.09
C ALA A 360 -1.23 -29.72 -5.38
N ASP A 361 -1.63 -30.87 -5.93
CA ASP A 361 -1.08 -31.42 -7.17
C ASP A 361 -1.44 -30.54 -8.38
N ILE A 362 -2.67 -29.99 -8.40
CA ILE A 362 -3.08 -29.03 -9.42
C ILE A 362 -2.20 -27.77 -9.36
N ALA A 363 -1.91 -27.25 -8.16
CA ALA A 363 -1.09 -26.06 -8.00
C ALA A 363 0.35 -26.26 -8.53
N SER A 364 0.97 -27.42 -8.24
CA SER A 364 2.31 -27.75 -8.73
C SER A 364 2.36 -27.98 -10.25
N GLU A 365 1.36 -28.65 -10.81
CA GLU A 365 1.30 -28.86 -12.26
C GLU A 365 0.92 -27.57 -13.01
N ALA A 366 0.09 -26.71 -12.42
CA ALA A 366 -0.23 -25.38 -12.95
C ALA A 366 1.02 -24.50 -13.02
N GLU A 367 1.87 -24.50 -12.00
CA GLU A 367 3.18 -23.82 -12.05
C GLU A 367 4.05 -24.33 -13.20
N ARG A 368 4.18 -25.65 -13.36
CA ARG A 368 4.98 -26.23 -14.45
C ARG A 368 4.44 -25.89 -15.84
N LEU A 369 3.12 -25.76 -15.98
CA LEU A 369 2.47 -25.42 -17.24
C LEU A 369 2.47 -23.92 -17.51
N ALA A 370 2.55 -23.08 -16.47
CA ALA A 370 2.63 -21.62 -16.62
C ALA A 370 4.03 -21.16 -17.01
N ASP A 371 5.07 -21.95 -16.71
CA ASP A 371 6.46 -21.65 -17.08
C ASP A 371 6.60 -21.38 -18.59
N GLY A 372 7.20 -20.23 -18.93
CA GLY A 372 7.39 -19.78 -20.30
C GLY A 372 6.15 -19.29 -21.06
N THR A 373 4.96 -19.32 -20.45
CA THR A 373 3.71 -18.87 -21.12
C THR A 373 3.46 -17.37 -21.02
N GLY A 374 4.11 -16.69 -20.07
CA GLY A 374 3.83 -15.28 -19.75
C GLY A 374 2.44 -15.04 -19.15
N TRP A 375 1.71 -16.10 -18.77
CA TRP A 375 0.39 -15.96 -18.19
C TRP A 375 0.43 -15.25 -16.84
N MET A 376 -0.55 -14.38 -16.61
CA MET A 376 -0.59 -13.49 -15.46
C MET A 376 -1.99 -13.37 -14.85
N PRO A 377 -2.12 -13.40 -13.51
CA PRO A 377 -3.36 -13.11 -12.80
C PRO A 377 -3.98 -11.77 -13.19
N ALA A 378 -5.31 -11.68 -13.14
CA ALA A 378 -6.07 -10.47 -13.53
C ALA A 378 -5.64 -9.19 -12.78
N ILE A 379 -5.15 -9.29 -11.54
CA ILE A 379 -4.62 -8.15 -10.76
C ILE A 379 -3.39 -7.48 -11.40
N PHE A 380 -2.70 -8.16 -12.31
CA PHE A 380 -1.54 -7.61 -13.01
C PHE A 380 -1.82 -7.32 -14.48
N LYS A 381 -2.99 -7.73 -15.01
CA LYS A 381 -3.41 -7.31 -16.35
C LYS A 381 -3.70 -5.81 -16.26
N ALA A 382 -2.88 -5.01 -16.94
CA ALA A 382 -3.11 -3.58 -17.04
C ALA A 382 -4.50 -3.34 -17.66
N GLU A 383 -5.28 -2.42 -17.10
CA GLU A 383 -6.40 -1.82 -17.83
C GLU A 383 -5.79 -1.01 -18.99
N GLY A 384 -5.50 -1.70 -20.09
CA GLY A 384 -5.19 -1.03 -21.35
C GLY A 384 -6.44 -0.26 -21.81
N PRO A 385 -6.27 0.86 -22.52
CA PRO A 385 -7.40 1.49 -23.20
C PRO A 385 -8.08 0.43 -24.07
N GLU A 386 -9.42 0.35 -24.01
CA GLU A 386 -10.25 -0.58 -24.78
C GLU A 386 -9.66 -0.76 -26.17
N ALA A 387 -9.34 -2.02 -26.51
CA ALA A 387 -8.89 -2.38 -27.84
C ALA A 387 -9.97 -1.91 -28.84
N VAL A 388 -9.67 -0.82 -29.54
CA VAL A 388 -10.40 -0.42 -30.73
C VAL A 388 -10.30 -1.59 -31.70
N PRO A 389 -11.43 -2.16 -32.17
CA PRO A 389 -11.41 -3.33 -33.02
C PRO A 389 -10.59 -3.02 -34.28
N GLU A 390 -9.62 -3.89 -34.51
CA GLU A 390 -8.69 -3.87 -35.63
C GLU A 390 -9.49 -3.96 -36.94
N GLU A 391 -9.71 -2.80 -37.58
CA GLU A 391 -10.20 -2.77 -38.96
C GLU A 391 -9.12 -3.35 -39.87
N ALA A 392 -9.44 -4.53 -40.42
CA ALA A 392 -8.65 -5.27 -41.37
C ALA A 392 -8.15 -4.37 -42.51
N GLN A 393 -6.84 -4.07 -42.50
CA GLN A 393 -6.16 -3.55 -43.68
C GLN A 393 -6.05 -4.68 -44.72
N ALA A 394 -7.00 -4.69 -45.64
CA ALA A 394 -6.86 -5.40 -46.91
C ALA A 394 -5.72 -4.74 -47.70
N GLN A 395 -4.60 -5.45 -47.75
CA GLN A 395 -3.52 -5.23 -48.70
C GLN A 395 -4.08 -5.44 -50.11
N ASP A 396 -4.06 -4.41 -50.94
CA ASP A 396 -4.03 -4.61 -52.39
C ASP A 396 -3.26 -3.47 -53.08
N ALA A 397 -2.00 -3.76 -53.38
CA ALA A 397 -1.26 -3.22 -54.52
C ALA A 397 -0.10 -4.18 -54.77
N PRO A 398 0.18 -4.56 -56.04
CA PRO A 398 1.00 -3.65 -56.82
C PRO A 398 0.80 -3.73 -58.36
N LYS A 399 1.04 -2.63 -59.07
CA LYS A 399 2.19 -2.42 -59.99
C LYS A 399 1.95 -1.37 -61.09
N ASP A 400 3.08 -0.75 -61.45
CA ASP A 400 3.43 -0.04 -62.70
C ASP A 400 2.85 1.39 -62.82
N ALA A 401 3.55 2.44 -63.27
CA ALA A 401 4.87 2.58 -63.89
C ALA A 401 5.37 4.04 -63.77
N GLU A 402 6.70 4.18 -63.76
CA GLU A 402 7.49 5.17 -64.52
C GLU A 402 7.35 6.70 -64.30
N ALA A 403 8.47 7.23 -63.79
CA ALA A 403 9.32 8.24 -64.45
C ALA A 403 9.03 9.75 -64.29
N MET A 404 10.15 10.49 -64.45
CA MET A 404 10.36 11.95 -64.47
C MET A 404 10.62 12.56 -63.07
N ALA A 405 11.87 12.70 -62.60
CA ALA A 405 12.97 13.57 -63.06
C ALA A 405 12.77 15.08 -62.79
N ASP A 406 13.87 15.70 -62.36
CA ASP A 406 14.16 17.12 -62.06
C ASP A 406 13.57 17.73 -60.78
N GLU A 407 14.39 18.04 -59.77
CA GLU A 407 15.41 19.11 -59.73
C GLU A 407 14.75 20.50 -59.65
N THR A 408 14.74 21.11 -58.47
CA THR A 408 15.09 22.53 -58.31
C THR A 408 15.28 22.90 -56.85
N ALA A 409 16.31 23.72 -56.67
CA ALA A 409 16.96 24.08 -55.44
C ALA A 409 16.25 25.20 -54.65
N LEU A 410 16.55 25.23 -53.35
CA LEU A 410 16.95 26.39 -52.56
C LEU A 410 16.68 27.79 -53.16
N ALA A 411 15.92 28.60 -52.39
CA ALA A 411 16.35 29.89 -51.80
C ALA A 411 15.29 31.02 -51.87
N LEU A 412 15.47 31.96 -50.92
CA LEU A 412 14.91 33.32 -50.77
C LEU A 412 13.69 33.40 -49.83
N ALA A 413 13.86 33.72 -48.55
CA ALA A 413 14.20 35.04 -48.01
C ALA A 413 13.17 36.12 -48.37
N ALA A 414 12.31 36.42 -47.40
CA ALA A 414 11.73 37.74 -47.14
C ALA A 414 11.45 37.83 -45.63
#